data_AF-A0ABD2F063-F1
#
_entry.id   AF-A0ABD2F063-F1
#
_cell.length_a   1.000
_cell.length_b   1.000
_cell.length_c   1.000
_cell.angle_alpha   90.00
_cell.angle_beta   90.00
_cell.angle_gamma   90.00
#
_symmetry.space_group_name_H-M   'P 1'
#
loop_
_entity.id
_entity.type
_entity.pdbx_description
1 polymer ?
#
loop_
_entity_poly.entity_id
_entity_poly.type
_entity_poly.pdbx_seq_one_letter_code
_entity_poly.pdbx_strand_id
1 'polypeptide(L)'
;MDFLKQKAEHEALDVPYLSKYILNMMTLLCAPVRDEAVQKLENVTDPVQLLRGIFQVLGLMKMDMVNYTIQSLQPHLQEHSIQYERAKFQELLDEQPSLLNHTTKWLTKAAADLTMPPPTCPDTPDSSSVAGPSPNEAANNPEPLSPSMVLSQGFLNLLLWDPENEEFPETLLMDRTRLQELESQLHQLTILASVLLVASSFSGSVLFGSPQFVDKLKRVTKSLMEDFNSRPEEAMLTVSEQVSQEIHQSLKNMGLAALSSDNTASLIGQLQNIAKKENCVRSVIVSFPAHRSADPFVSQMLFGSWCAEVSVRPPWRPYSH
;
A
#
# COMPACT_ATOMS: atom_id res chain seq x y z
N MET A 1 -41.63 28.25 20.27
CA MET A 1 -42.08 26.89 20.67
C MET A 1 -43.38 26.93 21.46
N ASP A 2 -43.77 28.09 22.00
CA ASP A 2 -44.88 28.19 22.96
C ASP A 2 -46.28 28.08 22.35
N PHE A 3 -46.45 28.44 21.07
CA PHE A 3 -47.76 28.44 20.41
C PHE A 3 -48.33 27.04 20.11
N LEU A 4 -47.48 26.09 19.67
CA LEU A 4 -47.92 24.70 19.44
C LEU A 4 -48.21 23.99 20.76
N LYS A 5 -47.41 24.27 21.79
CA LYS A 5 -47.62 23.77 23.15
C LYS A 5 -48.95 24.28 23.73
N GLN A 6 -49.23 25.58 23.62
CA GLN A 6 -50.49 26.19 24.06
C GLN A 6 -51.70 25.58 23.32
N LYS A 7 -51.60 25.35 22.01
CA LYS A 7 -52.68 24.69 21.25
C LYS A 7 -52.91 23.24 21.66
N ALA A 8 -51.85 22.50 22.00
CA ALA A 8 -51.97 21.13 22.48
C ALA A 8 -52.61 21.07 23.89
N GLU A 9 -52.22 21.97 24.80
CA GLU A 9 -52.78 22.07 26.16
C GLU A 9 -54.27 22.44 26.17
N HIS A 10 -54.74 23.15 25.14
CA HIS A 10 -56.15 23.50 24.95
C HIS A 10 -56.90 22.58 23.96
N GLU A 11 -56.35 21.42 23.61
CA GLU A 11 -56.94 20.44 22.67
C GLU A 11 -57.32 21.03 21.28
N ALA A 12 -56.70 22.15 20.91
CA ALA A 12 -56.97 22.89 19.67
C ALA A 12 -55.91 22.61 18.57
N LEU A 13 -55.08 21.57 18.76
CA LEU A 13 -54.01 21.23 17.84
C LEU A 13 -54.53 20.36 16.69
N ASP A 14 -54.55 20.93 15.48
CA ASP A 14 -54.83 20.20 14.25
C ASP A 14 -53.56 19.51 13.72
N VAL A 15 -53.38 18.24 14.08
CA VAL A 15 -52.23 17.41 13.67
C VAL A 15 -52.21 17.16 12.16
N PRO A 16 -53.33 16.80 11.48
CA PRO A 16 -53.36 16.68 10.02
C PRO A 16 -52.90 17.94 9.28
N TYR A 17 -53.38 19.12 9.69
CA TYR A 17 -52.97 20.38 9.08
C TYR A 17 -51.47 20.64 9.28
N LEU A 18 -50.98 20.45 10.51
CA LEU A 18 -49.57 20.65 10.84
C LEU A 18 -48.65 19.69 10.06
N SER A 19 -48.99 18.40 10.01
CA SER A 19 -48.21 17.41 9.26
C SER A 19 -48.18 17.71 7.77
N LYS A 20 -49.31 18.15 7.18
CA LYS A 20 -49.36 18.57 5.77
C LYS A 20 -48.51 19.81 5.51
N TYR A 21 -48.53 20.79 6.41
CA TYR A 21 -47.67 21.96 6.32
C TYR A 21 -46.19 21.58 6.35
N ILE A 22 -45.79 20.69 7.28
CA ILE A 22 -44.40 20.21 7.39
C ILE A 22 -43.99 19.45 6.12
N LEU A 23 -44.83 18.56 5.60
CA LEU A 23 -44.56 17.81 4.37
C LEU A 23 -44.36 18.71 3.15
N ASN A 24 -45.20 19.74 3.00
CA ASN A 24 -45.03 20.72 1.92
C ASN A 24 -43.68 21.46 2.03
N MET A 25 -43.30 21.84 3.25
CA MET A 25 -41.99 22.48 3.49
C MET A 25 -40.84 21.51 3.23
N MET A 26 -40.97 20.24 3.60
CA MET A 26 -39.97 19.22 3.32
C MET A 26 -39.80 19.01 1.82
N THR A 27 -40.89 18.93 1.07
CA THR A 27 -40.89 18.77 -0.40
C THR A 27 -40.15 19.93 -1.09
N LEU A 28 -40.25 21.15 -0.56
CA LEU A 28 -39.58 22.31 -1.14
C LEU A 28 -38.07 22.37 -0.82
N LEU A 29 -37.65 21.80 0.31
CA LEU A 29 -36.31 21.98 0.87
C LEU A 29 -35.44 20.73 0.83
N CYS A 30 -36.01 19.56 0.54
CA CYS A 30 -35.25 18.32 0.49
C CYS A 30 -34.40 18.20 -0.77
N ALA A 31 -33.34 17.39 -0.68
CA ALA A 31 -32.56 17.01 -1.85
C ALA A 31 -33.40 16.08 -2.76
N PRO A 32 -33.19 16.08 -4.09
CA PRO A 32 -33.99 15.28 -5.03
C PRO A 32 -34.08 13.78 -4.69
N VAL A 33 -33.03 13.22 -4.09
CA VAL A 33 -32.98 11.81 -3.64
C VAL A 33 -34.01 11.48 -2.54
N ARG A 34 -34.59 12.50 -1.90
CA ARG A 34 -35.58 12.33 -0.81
C ARG A 34 -37.02 12.51 -1.27
N ASP A 35 -37.26 12.94 -2.50
CA ASP A 35 -38.61 13.23 -3.00
C ASP A 35 -39.53 12.01 -2.87
N GLU A 36 -39.05 10.81 -3.22
CA GLU A 36 -39.81 9.56 -3.05
C GLU A 36 -40.14 9.25 -1.57
N ALA A 37 -39.22 9.58 -0.66
CA ALA A 37 -39.42 9.33 0.77
C ALA A 37 -40.45 10.29 1.35
N VAL A 38 -40.45 11.56 0.92
CA VAL A 38 -41.46 12.56 1.30
C VAL A 38 -42.82 12.18 0.72
N GLN A 39 -42.89 11.76 -0.54
CA GLN A 39 -44.13 11.33 -1.19
C GLN A 39 -44.76 10.11 -0.51
N LYS A 40 -43.95 9.16 -0.02
CA LYS A 40 -44.47 8.00 0.75
C LYS A 40 -45.20 8.42 2.03
N LEU A 41 -44.78 9.52 2.66
CA LEU A 41 -45.40 10.03 3.88
C LEU A 41 -46.78 10.66 3.61
N GLU A 42 -47.04 11.18 2.40
CA GLU A 42 -48.35 11.74 2.04
C GLU A 42 -49.48 10.71 2.10
N ASN A 43 -49.16 9.42 1.90
CA ASN A 43 -50.12 8.32 1.90
C ASN A 43 -50.40 7.74 3.31
N VAL A 44 -49.71 8.21 4.36
CA VAL A 44 -49.85 7.68 5.72
C VAL A 44 -51.00 8.38 6.43
N THR A 45 -52.06 7.61 6.73
CA THR A 45 -53.27 8.14 7.41
C THR A 45 -53.14 8.20 8.93
N ASP A 46 -52.35 7.29 9.54
CA ASP A 46 -52.17 7.28 10.99
C ASP A 46 -51.25 8.44 11.45
N PRO A 47 -51.73 9.36 12.33
CA PRO A 47 -50.96 10.54 12.73
C PRO A 47 -49.65 10.21 13.45
N VAL A 48 -49.59 9.13 14.22
CA VAL A 48 -48.40 8.74 14.98
C VAL A 48 -47.32 8.20 14.04
N GLN A 49 -47.70 7.32 13.12
CA GLN A 49 -46.78 6.81 12.10
C GLN A 49 -46.32 7.91 11.15
N LEU A 50 -47.20 8.85 10.79
CA LEU A 50 -46.86 9.99 9.96
C LEU A 50 -45.80 10.88 10.62
N LEU A 51 -46.00 11.27 11.88
CA LEU A 51 -45.03 12.08 12.62
C LEU A 51 -43.70 11.35 12.79
N ARG A 52 -43.71 10.05 13.08
CA ARG A 52 -42.49 9.24 13.15
C ARG A 52 -41.74 9.24 11.82
N GLY A 53 -42.45 9.04 10.71
CA GLY A 53 -41.87 9.06 9.36
C GLY A 53 -41.30 10.44 8.99
N ILE A 54 -42.00 11.51 9.33
CA ILE A 54 -41.53 12.90 9.17
C ILE A 54 -40.20 13.12 9.90
N PHE A 55 -40.10 12.73 11.18
CA PHE A 55 -38.86 12.88 11.94
C PHE A 55 -37.71 12.06 11.37
N GLN A 56 -37.98 10.87 10.85
CA GLN A 56 -36.98 10.03 10.21
C GLN A 56 -36.42 10.72 8.95
N VAL A 57 -37.29 11.22 8.07
CA VAL A 57 -36.87 11.90 6.84
C VAL A 57 -36.18 13.24 7.15
N LEU A 58 -36.66 14.01 8.14
CA LEU A 58 -35.95 15.22 8.60
C LEU A 58 -34.55 14.91 9.14
N GLY A 59 -34.37 13.78 9.83
CA GLY A 59 -33.05 13.31 10.25
C GLY A 59 -32.11 13.03 9.07
N LEU A 60 -32.63 12.45 7.99
CA LEU A 60 -31.89 12.22 6.75
C LEU A 60 -31.56 13.54 6.04
N MET A 61 -32.53 14.47 5.94
CA MET A 61 -32.32 15.79 5.35
C MET A 61 -31.22 16.58 6.08
N LYS A 62 -31.11 16.43 7.41
CA LYS A 62 -30.01 17.02 8.19
C LYS A 62 -28.65 16.48 7.74
N MET A 63 -28.54 15.17 7.51
CA MET A 63 -27.31 14.56 7.00
C MET A 63 -27.00 15.03 5.58
N ASP A 64 -28.03 15.18 4.74
CA ASP A 64 -27.89 15.69 3.38
C ASP A 64 -27.33 17.14 3.40
N MET A 65 -27.79 17.99 4.32
CA MET A 65 -27.22 19.33 4.51
C MET A 65 -25.76 19.33 4.96
N VAL A 66 -25.38 18.41 5.86
CA VAL A 66 -23.98 18.27 6.28
C VAL A 66 -23.10 17.84 5.10
N ASN A 67 -23.54 16.83 4.34
CA ASN A 67 -22.83 16.36 3.16
C ASN A 67 -22.69 17.45 2.09
N TYR A 68 -23.77 18.20 1.82
CA TYR A 68 -23.74 19.36 0.93
C TYR A 68 -22.76 20.42 1.40
N THR A 69 -22.76 20.74 2.69
CA THR A 69 -21.84 21.74 3.27
C THR A 69 -20.39 21.29 3.12
N ILE A 70 -20.09 20.01 3.39
CA ILE A 70 -18.75 19.45 3.18
C ILE A 70 -18.35 19.56 1.71
N GLN A 71 -19.21 19.13 0.79
CA GLN A 71 -18.93 19.19 -0.66
C GLN A 71 -18.75 20.63 -1.16
N SER A 72 -19.55 21.57 -0.66
CA SER A 72 -19.46 22.98 -1.03
C SER A 72 -18.19 23.64 -0.51
N LEU A 73 -17.68 23.23 0.66
CA LEU A 73 -16.47 23.80 1.27
C LEU A 73 -15.19 23.10 0.80
N GLN A 74 -15.26 21.82 0.42
CA GLN A 74 -14.13 21.02 -0.02
C GLN A 74 -13.22 21.70 -1.06
N PRO A 75 -13.71 22.33 -2.15
CA PRO A 75 -12.81 22.95 -3.13
C PRO A 75 -11.99 24.10 -2.52
N HIS A 76 -12.59 24.92 -1.67
CA HIS A 76 -11.90 26.02 -1.00
C HIS A 76 -10.88 25.53 0.03
N LEU A 77 -11.23 24.46 0.77
CA LEU A 77 -10.28 23.82 1.69
C LEU A 77 -9.09 23.24 0.94
N GLN A 78 -9.31 22.59 -0.21
CA GLN A 78 -8.23 22.03 -1.03
C GLN A 78 -7.34 23.11 -1.65
N GLU A 79 -7.91 24.24 -2.05
CA GLU A 79 -7.15 25.37 -2.59
C GLU A 79 -6.14 25.94 -1.58
N HIS A 80 -6.53 26.03 -0.30
CA HIS A 80 -5.70 26.61 0.75
C HIS A 80 -4.99 25.60 1.64
N SER A 81 -5.23 24.28 1.49
CA SER A 81 -4.73 23.26 2.41
C SER A 81 -3.20 23.25 2.52
N ILE A 82 -2.50 23.27 1.38
CA ILE A 82 -1.03 23.22 1.34
C ILE A 82 -0.43 24.43 2.08
N GLN A 83 -0.99 25.62 1.89
CA GLN A 83 -0.51 26.84 2.55
C GLN A 83 -0.75 26.77 4.06
N TYR A 84 -1.95 26.35 4.46
CA TYR A 84 -2.32 26.19 5.85
C TYR A 84 -1.45 25.15 6.57
N GLU A 85 -1.24 23.97 5.96
CA GLU A 85 -0.40 22.91 6.50
C GLU A 85 1.05 23.37 6.65
N ARG A 86 1.61 24.06 5.65
CA ARG A 86 2.97 24.62 5.73
C ARG A 86 3.09 25.66 6.84
N ALA A 87 2.12 26.56 6.97
CA ALA A 87 2.12 27.58 8.02
C ALA A 87 2.04 26.95 9.42
N LYS A 88 1.16 25.96 9.60
CA LYS A 88 1.02 25.21 10.86
C LYS A 88 2.26 24.39 11.19
N PHE A 89 2.87 23.75 10.18
CA PHE A 89 4.11 23.03 10.35
C PHE A 89 5.25 23.98 10.75
N GLN A 90 5.33 25.16 10.13
CA GLN A 90 6.33 26.17 10.51
C GLN A 90 6.13 26.68 11.94
N GLU A 91 4.90 26.97 12.35
CA GLU A 91 4.56 27.37 13.72
C GLU A 91 5.04 26.32 14.75
N LEU A 92 4.83 25.03 14.46
CA LEU A 92 5.32 23.94 15.31
C LEU A 92 6.86 23.88 15.39
N LEU A 93 7.55 24.15 14.28
CA LEU A 93 9.02 24.18 14.27
C LEU A 93 9.59 25.38 15.02
N ASP A 94 8.92 26.52 14.95
CA ASP A 94 9.30 27.73 15.66
C ASP A 94 9.14 27.55 17.18
N GLU A 95 8.11 26.82 17.62
CA GLU A 95 7.89 26.46 19.02
C GLU A 95 8.87 25.37 19.52
N GLN A 96 9.16 24.35 18.70
CA GLN A 96 10.01 23.22 19.06
C GLN A 96 11.04 22.89 17.97
N PRO A 97 12.25 23.49 18.02
CA PRO A 97 13.29 23.26 17.01
C PRO A 97 13.82 21.82 16.96
N SER A 98 13.70 21.06 18.05
CA SER A 98 14.15 19.66 18.15
C SER A 98 13.13 18.62 17.70
N LEU A 99 11.99 19.04 17.14
CA LEU A 99 10.88 18.16 16.76
C LEU A 99 11.24 17.17 15.63
N LEU A 100 12.26 17.48 14.81
CA LEU A 100 12.61 16.71 13.61
C LEU A 100 13.88 15.87 13.75
N ASN A 101 14.22 15.44 14.96
CA ASN A 101 15.47 14.72 15.21
C ASN A 101 15.52 13.38 14.44
N HIS A 102 14.46 12.58 14.47
CA HIS A 102 14.43 11.29 13.77
C HIS A 102 14.35 11.49 12.26
N THR A 103 13.55 12.45 11.80
CA THR A 103 13.46 12.82 10.39
C THR A 103 14.83 13.25 9.84
N THR A 104 15.58 14.03 10.61
CA THR A 104 16.93 14.47 10.25
C THR A 104 17.88 13.27 10.19
N LYS A 105 17.92 12.41 11.22
CA LYS A 105 18.74 11.19 11.25
C LYS A 105 18.43 10.26 10.07
N TRP A 106 17.15 10.09 9.76
CA TRP A 106 16.69 9.25 8.65
C TRP A 106 17.20 9.77 7.30
N LEU A 107 17.05 11.07 7.03
CA LEU A 107 17.53 11.66 5.78
C LEU A 107 19.05 11.72 5.69
N THR A 108 19.76 11.97 6.80
CA THR A 108 21.23 11.94 6.80
C THR A 108 21.77 10.54 6.55
N LYS A 109 21.13 9.50 7.10
CA LYS A 109 21.46 8.10 6.79
C LYS A 109 21.27 7.81 5.31
N ALA A 110 20.13 8.19 4.73
CA ALA A 110 19.85 8.00 3.31
C ALA A 110 20.88 8.71 2.40
N ALA A 111 21.29 9.93 2.76
CA ALA A 111 22.33 10.66 2.03
C ALA A 111 23.72 9.99 2.16
N ALA A 112 24.05 9.46 3.35
CA ALA A 112 25.28 8.72 3.57
C ALA A 112 25.34 7.43 2.73
N ASP A 113 24.23 6.68 2.68
CA ASP A 113 24.12 5.45 1.88
C ASP A 113 24.38 5.71 0.38
N LEU A 114 23.89 6.85 -0.16
CA LEU A 114 24.13 7.26 -1.54
C LEU A 114 25.58 7.69 -1.83
N THR A 115 26.30 8.14 -0.80
CA THR A 115 27.69 8.63 -0.94
C THR A 115 28.71 7.50 -0.72
N MET A 116 28.28 6.39 -0.11
CA MET A 116 29.18 5.28 0.19
C MET A 116 29.54 4.51 -1.10
N PRO A 117 30.83 4.33 -1.44
CA PRO A 117 31.22 3.49 -2.57
C PRO A 117 30.77 2.04 -2.32
N PRO A 118 30.42 1.28 -3.38
CA PRO A 118 30.00 -0.10 -3.22
C PRO A 118 31.11 -0.91 -2.52
N PRO A 119 30.75 -1.87 -1.64
CA PRO A 119 31.74 -2.70 -0.97
C PRO A 119 32.56 -3.46 -2.03
N THR A 120 33.83 -3.11 -2.14
CA THR A 120 34.82 -3.90 -2.88
C THR A 120 34.82 -5.31 -2.31
N CYS A 121 34.43 -6.30 -3.11
CA CYS A 121 34.60 -7.70 -2.75
C CYS A 121 36.07 -7.95 -2.37
N PRO A 122 36.37 -8.44 -1.15
CA PRO A 122 37.70 -8.96 -0.88
C PRO A 122 37.75 -10.32 -1.53
N ASP A 123 38.45 -10.47 -2.65
CA ASP A 123 39.14 -11.71 -3.05
C ASP A 123 39.87 -11.52 -4.39
N THR A 124 41.12 -11.05 -4.32
CA THR A 124 42.19 -11.57 -5.19
C THR A 124 43.55 -11.16 -4.60
N PRO A 125 44.44 -12.10 -4.23
CA PRO A 125 45.75 -11.77 -3.69
C PRO A 125 46.73 -11.45 -4.82
N ASP A 126 47.37 -10.29 -4.68
CA ASP A 126 48.71 -9.88 -5.08
C ASP A 126 49.30 -10.34 -6.43
N SER A 127 49.57 -9.35 -7.29
CA SER A 127 50.89 -9.25 -7.93
C SER A 127 51.31 -7.80 -8.16
N SER A 128 52.57 -7.56 -7.82
CA SER A 128 53.26 -6.29 -7.63
C SER A 128 53.73 -5.64 -8.94
N SER A 129 53.82 -4.30 -8.93
CA SER A 129 55.04 -3.51 -9.20
C SER A 129 54.84 -2.20 -9.99
N VAL A 130 54.98 -1.08 -9.27
CA VAL A 130 55.76 0.17 -9.56
C VAL A 130 55.38 1.03 -10.78
N ALA A 131 54.91 2.27 -10.53
CA ALA A 131 55.68 3.54 -10.70
C ALA A 131 54.82 4.83 -10.57
N GLY A 132 55.21 5.72 -9.64
CA GLY A 132 55.10 7.18 -9.78
C GLY A 132 53.88 7.92 -9.17
N PRO A 133 54.07 8.88 -8.25
CA PRO A 133 53.01 9.78 -7.78
C PRO A 133 52.87 10.99 -8.71
N SER A 134 51.69 11.16 -9.32
CA SER A 134 51.32 12.39 -10.05
C SER A 134 50.42 13.27 -9.17
N PRO A 135 50.82 14.52 -8.84
CA PRO A 135 49.99 15.44 -8.09
C PRO A 135 49.09 16.20 -9.07
N ASN A 136 47.84 15.77 -9.21
CA ASN A 136 46.70 16.58 -9.66
C ASN A 136 45.43 15.71 -9.62
N GLU A 137 45.02 15.29 -8.42
CA GLU A 137 43.61 14.95 -8.22
C GLU A 137 42.88 16.23 -7.88
N ALA A 138 42.25 16.79 -8.92
CA ALA A 138 41.26 17.83 -8.79
C ALA A 138 40.27 17.42 -7.69
N ALA A 139 40.02 18.35 -6.77
CA ALA A 139 39.05 18.24 -5.70
C ALA A 139 37.80 17.48 -6.19
N ASN A 140 37.62 16.26 -5.70
CA ASN A 140 36.36 15.53 -5.73
C ASN A 140 35.36 16.37 -4.93
N ASN A 141 34.77 17.38 -5.56
CA ASN A 141 33.51 17.92 -5.10
C ASN A 141 32.49 16.86 -5.47
N PRO A 142 31.96 16.06 -4.52
CA PRO A 142 30.84 15.20 -4.85
C PRO A 142 29.74 16.09 -5.40
N GLU A 143 29.28 15.79 -6.61
CA GLU A 143 28.16 16.46 -7.24
C GLU A 143 27.00 16.50 -6.23
N PRO A 144 26.35 17.65 -5.99
CA PRO A 144 25.34 17.75 -4.94
C PRO A 144 24.22 16.76 -5.20
N LEU A 145 24.06 15.79 -4.28
CA LEU A 145 23.01 14.78 -4.35
C LEU A 145 21.65 15.47 -4.53
N SER A 146 20.88 15.03 -5.53
CA SER A 146 19.55 15.61 -5.74
C SER A 146 18.65 15.30 -4.53
N PRO A 147 17.89 16.28 -4.00
CA PRO A 147 16.99 16.03 -2.86
C PRO A 147 15.99 14.91 -3.13
N SER A 148 15.54 14.76 -4.38
CA SER A 148 14.69 13.66 -4.82
C SER A 148 15.33 12.28 -4.68
N MET A 149 16.64 12.15 -4.93
CA MET A 149 17.34 10.88 -4.76
C MET A 149 17.48 10.52 -3.29
N VAL A 150 17.83 11.48 -2.43
CA VAL A 150 17.93 11.26 -0.97
C VAL A 150 16.57 10.85 -0.41
N LEU A 151 15.49 11.53 -0.81
CA LEU A 151 14.13 11.16 -0.40
C LEU A 151 13.75 9.76 -0.87
N SER A 152 14.04 9.43 -2.14
CA SER A 152 13.73 8.11 -2.69
C SER A 152 14.48 7.01 -1.93
N GLN A 153 15.78 7.21 -1.68
CA GLN A 153 16.57 6.29 -0.87
C GLN A 153 16.04 6.19 0.57
N GLY A 154 15.64 7.31 1.16
CA GLY A 154 15.03 7.35 2.49
C GLY A 154 13.76 6.49 2.57
N PHE A 155 12.86 6.60 1.59
CA PHE A 155 11.66 5.77 1.56
C PHE A 155 11.97 4.29 1.34
N LEU A 156 12.95 3.95 0.49
CA LEU A 156 13.40 2.56 0.34
C LEU A 156 13.96 2.00 1.65
N ASN A 157 14.76 2.79 2.37
CA ASN A 157 15.28 2.42 3.68
C ASN A 157 14.15 2.20 4.70
N LEU A 158 13.03 2.94 4.59
CA LEU A 158 11.85 2.73 5.45
C LEU A 158 11.10 1.43 5.13
N LEU A 159 11.06 1.02 3.87
CA LEU A 159 10.45 -0.26 3.48
C LEU A 159 11.29 -1.48 3.87
N LEU A 160 12.57 -1.27 4.17
CA LEU A 160 13.50 -2.28 4.67
C LEU A 160 13.81 -2.11 6.16
N TRP A 161 13.02 -1.27 6.84
CA TRP A 161 13.24 -0.87 8.21
C TRP A 161 12.94 -2.00 9.20
N ASP A 162 13.62 -1.99 10.34
CA ASP A 162 13.32 -2.93 11.42
C ASP A 162 12.11 -2.41 12.23
N PRO A 163 10.99 -3.17 12.32
CA PRO A 163 9.81 -2.75 13.08
C PRO A 163 10.09 -2.49 14.57
N GLU A 164 11.17 -3.05 15.12
CA GLU A 164 11.60 -2.85 16.51
C GLU A 164 12.37 -1.53 16.73
N ASN A 165 12.69 -0.80 15.67
CA ASN A 165 13.43 0.45 15.79
C ASN A 165 12.49 1.62 16.14
N GLU A 166 12.71 2.20 17.32
CA GLU A 166 11.92 3.27 17.91
C GLU A 166 12.06 4.63 17.17
N GLU A 167 13.09 4.81 16.35
CA GLU A 167 13.40 6.08 15.68
C GLU A 167 12.61 6.29 14.36
N PHE A 168 11.29 6.18 14.40
CA PHE A 168 10.45 6.44 13.21
C PHE A 168 10.39 7.95 12.89
N PRO A 169 10.47 8.37 11.61
CA PRO A 169 10.45 9.79 11.23
C PRO A 169 9.15 10.47 11.66
N GLU A 170 9.27 11.58 12.41
CA GLU A 170 8.13 12.32 12.96
C GLU A 170 7.22 12.85 11.85
N THR A 171 7.81 13.27 10.74
CA THR A 171 7.10 13.79 9.55
C THR A 171 6.20 12.76 8.86
N LEU A 172 6.41 11.46 9.09
CA LEU A 172 5.68 10.37 8.44
C LEU A 172 4.74 9.62 9.40
N LEU A 173 4.59 10.08 10.65
CA LEU A 173 3.80 9.37 11.67
C LEU A 173 2.36 9.08 11.24
N MET A 174 1.73 10.02 10.54
CA MET A 174 0.36 9.86 10.03
C MET A 174 0.26 8.78 8.94
N ASP A 175 1.35 8.51 8.24
CA ASP A 175 1.43 7.54 7.14
C ASP A 175 2.00 6.19 7.59
N ARG A 176 2.29 6.00 8.88
CA ARG A 176 2.96 4.80 9.41
C ARG A 176 2.23 3.51 9.04
N THR A 177 0.90 3.48 9.18
CA THR A 177 0.09 2.30 8.85
C THR A 177 0.14 1.97 7.36
N ARG A 178 0.12 2.99 6.50
CA ARG A 178 0.23 2.83 5.05
C ARG A 178 1.61 2.32 4.64
N LEU A 179 2.67 2.81 5.29
CA LEU A 179 4.04 2.35 5.05
C LEU A 179 4.25 0.90 5.51
N GLN A 180 3.68 0.51 6.66
CA GLN A 180 3.72 -0.88 7.15
C GLN A 180 2.98 -1.84 6.21
N GLU A 181 1.86 -1.42 5.63
CA GLU A 181 1.17 -2.20 4.60
C GLU A 181 2.07 -2.41 3.37
N LEU A 182 2.75 -1.35 2.92
CA LEU A 182 3.66 -1.42 1.78
C LEU A 182 4.90 -2.30 2.08
N GLU A 183 5.44 -2.22 3.29
CA GLU A 183 6.50 -3.10 3.80
C GLU A 183 6.04 -4.57 3.77
N SER A 184 4.83 -4.86 4.26
CA SER A 184 4.25 -6.21 4.21
C SER A 184 4.14 -6.72 2.77
N GLN A 185 3.62 -5.88 1.87
CA GLN A 185 3.51 -6.22 0.45
C GLN A 185 4.88 -6.48 -0.20
N LEU A 186 5.89 -5.67 0.13
CA LEU A 186 7.25 -5.87 -0.34
C LEU A 186 7.80 -7.21 0.17
N HIS A 187 7.61 -7.52 1.45
CA HIS A 187 8.05 -8.78 2.05
C HIS A 187 7.42 -9.99 1.35
N GLN A 188 6.10 -9.97 1.13
CA GLN A 188 5.39 -11.02 0.42
C GLN A 188 5.94 -11.19 -1.01
N LEU A 189 6.19 -10.08 -1.71
CA LEU A 189 6.72 -10.10 -3.06
C LEU A 189 8.15 -10.65 -3.10
N THR A 190 9.00 -10.29 -2.15
CA THR A 190 10.37 -10.81 -2.02
C THR A 190 10.36 -12.32 -1.83
N ILE A 191 9.48 -12.86 -0.99
CA ILE A 191 9.37 -14.31 -0.77
C ILE A 191 8.88 -14.99 -2.03
N LEU A 192 7.81 -14.47 -2.64
CA LEU A 192 7.27 -15.01 -3.87
C LEU A 192 8.35 -15.06 -4.97
N ALA A 193 9.06 -13.95 -5.19
CA ALA A 193 10.15 -13.87 -6.15
C ALA A 193 11.28 -14.85 -5.81
N SER A 194 11.62 -15.03 -4.52
CA SER A 194 12.64 -15.99 -4.08
C SER A 194 12.23 -17.43 -4.40
N VAL A 195 10.98 -17.78 -4.13
CA VAL A 195 10.43 -19.12 -4.42
C VAL A 195 10.39 -19.36 -5.93
N LEU A 196 9.94 -18.38 -6.71
CA LEU A 196 9.92 -18.47 -8.17
C LEU A 196 11.33 -18.61 -8.74
N LEU A 197 12.30 -17.84 -8.24
CA LEU A 197 13.68 -17.89 -8.69
C LEU A 197 14.31 -19.26 -8.39
N VAL A 198 14.15 -19.78 -7.17
CA VAL A 198 14.59 -21.13 -6.80
C VAL A 198 13.86 -22.18 -7.65
N ALA A 199 12.54 -22.12 -7.79
CA ALA A 199 11.82 -23.09 -8.63
C ALA A 199 12.28 -23.06 -10.09
N SER A 200 12.60 -21.88 -10.63
CA SER A 200 13.08 -21.72 -12.01
C SER A 200 14.42 -22.41 -12.26
N SER A 201 15.32 -22.44 -11.26
CA SER A 201 16.64 -23.06 -11.41
C SER A 201 16.57 -24.59 -11.52
N PHE A 202 15.49 -25.22 -11.02
CA PHE A 202 15.27 -26.66 -11.11
C PHE A 202 14.27 -27.07 -12.21
N SER A 203 13.42 -26.15 -12.67
CA SER A 203 12.31 -26.47 -13.59
C SER A 203 12.70 -26.52 -15.08
N GLY A 204 13.87 -25.99 -15.45
CA GLY A 204 14.29 -25.86 -16.85
C GLY A 204 13.48 -24.79 -17.61
N SER A 205 14.05 -24.26 -18.70
CA SER A 205 13.47 -23.13 -19.44
C SER A 205 12.12 -23.44 -20.10
N VAL A 206 11.87 -24.70 -20.45
CA VAL A 206 10.63 -25.13 -21.12
C VAL A 206 9.44 -25.13 -20.16
N LEU A 207 9.63 -25.59 -18.92
CA LEU A 207 8.57 -25.62 -17.92
C LEU A 207 8.25 -24.22 -17.42
N PHE A 208 9.28 -23.43 -17.14
CA PHE A 208 9.14 -22.07 -16.64
C PHE A 208 8.69 -21.07 -17.72
N GLY A 209 8.84 -21.42 -19.00
CA GLY A 209 8.27 -20.67 -20.12
C GLY A 209 6.74 -20.81 -20.26
N SER A 210 6.11 -21.76 -19.54
CA SER A 210 4.66 -21.91 -19.55
C SER A 210 4.01 -20.94 -18.55
N PRO A 211 3.17 -19.98 -19.00
CA PRO A 211 2.54 -19.01 -18.09
C PRO A 211 1.58 -19.70 -17.11
N GLN A 212 0.90 -20.77 -17.54
CA GLN A 212 -0.02 -21.52 -16.68
C GLN A 212 0.68 -22.14 -15.47
N PHE A 213 1.90 -22.64 -15.67
CA PHE A 213 2.72 -23.21 -14.60
C PHE A 213 3.17 -22.12 -13.62
N VAL A 214 3.72 -21.02 -14.14
CA VAL A 214 4.18 -19.89 -13.31
C VAL A 214 3.02 -19.28 -12.51
N ASP A 215 1.84 -19.12 -13.11
CA ASP A 215 0.65 -18.58 -12.42
C ASP A 215 0.08 -19.55 -11.38
N LYS A 216 0.22 -20.85 -11.60
CA LYS A 216 -0.14 -21.85 -10.58
C LYS A 216 0.84 -21.81 -9.41
N LEU A 217 2.13 -21.69 -9.68
CA LEU A 217 3.16 -21.54 -8.67
C LEU A 217 2.97 -20.27 -7.84
N LYS A 218 2.67 -19.14 -8.48
CA LYS A 218 2.33 -17.88 -7.81
C LYS A 218 1.14 -18.03 -6.87
N ARG A 219 0.06 -18.72 -7.30
CA ARG A 219 -1.13 -18.94 -6.47
C ARG A 219 -0.84 -19.81 -5.26
N VAL A 220 -0.10 -20.91 -5.45
CA VAL A 220 0.34 -21.80 -4.37
C VAL A 220 1.13 -21.01 -3.33
N THR A 221 2.18 -20.30 -3.75
CA THR A 221 3.02 -19.51 -2.85
C THR A 221 2.24 -18.38 -2.17
N LYS A 222 1.35 -17.69 -2.90
CA LYS A 222 0.53 -16.61 -2.33
C LYS A 222 -0.46 -17.11 -1.28
N SER A 223 -1.11 -18.25 -1.52
CA SER A 223 -2.08 -18.82 -0.57
C SER A 223 -1.48 -19.22 0.78
N LEU A 224 -0.18 -19.51 0.80
CA LEU A 224 0.57 -19.92 2.00
C LEU A 224 1.34 -18.76 2.64
N MET A 225 1.20 -17.55 2.11
CA MET A 225 1.92 -16.36 2.57
C MET A 225 1.29 -15.76 3.84
N GLU A 226 -0.01 -15.95 4.05
CA GLU A 226 -0.69 -15.51 5.28
C GLU A 226 -0.10 -16.19 6.52
N ASP A 227 0.18 -17.49 6.42
CA ASP A 227 0.80 -18.29 7.49
C ASP A 227 2.28 -17.91 7.71
N PHE A 228 2.96 -17.44 6.66
CA PHE A 228 4.39 -17.12 6.70
C PHE A 228 4.73 -16.05 7.74
N ASN A 229 3.86 -15.04 7.91
CA ASN A 229 4.08 -13.96 8.87
C ASN A 229 4.09 -14.45 10.33
N SER A 230 3.41 -15.57 10.61
CA SER A 230 3.32 -16.15 11.96
C SER A 230 4.33 -17.27 12.20
N ARG A 231 4.53 -18.14 11.20
CA ARG A 231 5.33 -19.38 11.30
C ARG A 231 6.12 -19.59 10.00
N PRO A 232 7.19 -18.82 9.77
CA PRO A 232 7.89 -18.80 8.49
C PRO A 232 8.52 -20.15 8.12
N GLU A 233 9.02 -20.91 9.09
CA GLU A 233 9.63 -22.23 8.86
C GLU A 233 8.59 -23.25 8.36
N GLU A 234 7.42 -23.31 9.01
CA GLU A 234 6.36 -24.26 8.67
C GLU A 234 5.63 -23.90 7.37
N ALA A 235 5.44 -22.60 7.13
CA ALA A 235 4.96 -22.11 5.85
C ALA A 235 5.91 -22.53 4.72
N MET A 236 7.23 -22.39 4.91
CA MET A 236 8.20 -22.80 3.89
C MET A 236 8.34 -24.32 3.73
N LEU A 237 8.13 -25.12 4.79
CA LEU A 237 8.00 -26.57 4.66
C LEU A 237 6.84 -26.90 3.70
N THR A 238 5.66 -26.34 3.96
CA THR A 238 4.46 -26.57 3.15
C THR A 238 4.63 -26.08 1.71
N VAL A 239 5.22 -24.88 1.52
CA VAL A 239 5.55 -24.35 0.19
C VAL A 239 6.53 -25.29 -0.52
N SER A 240 7.58 -25.76 0.15
CA SER A 240 8.58 -26.63 -0.47
C SER A 240 8.00 -27.93 -1.00
N GLU A 241 7.06 -28.53 -0.27
CA GLU A 241 6.35 -29.74 -0.67
C GLU A 241 5.42 -29.49 -1.85
N GLN A 242 4.59 -28.45 -1.78
CA GLN A 242 3.61 -28.15 -2.84
C GLN A 242 4.29 -27.70 -4.14
N VAL A 243 5.34 -26.88 -4.06
CA VAL A 243 6.13 -26.44 -5.22
C VAL A 243 6.82 -27.64 -5.87
N SER A 244 7.43 -28.52 -5.07
CA SER A 244 8.05 -29.75 -5.58
C SER A 244 7.02 -30.66 -6.28
N GLN A 245 5.86 -30.90 -5.65
CA GLN A 245 4.78 -31.68 -6.25
C GLN A 245 4.30 -31.07 -7.57
N GLU A 246 4.14 -29.76 -7.62
CA GLU A 246 3.68 -29.06 -8.82
C GLU A 246 4.68 -29.16 -9.98
N ILE A 247 5.98 -29.07 -9.69
CA ILE A 247 7.04 -29.27 -10.68
C ILE A 247 6.98 -30.70 -11.23
N HIS A 248 6.90 -31.73 -10.37
CA HIS A 248 6.81 -33.12 -10.81
C HIS A 248 5.55 -33.40 -11.63
N GLN A 249 4.41 -32.86 -11.21
CA GLN A 249 3.15 -33.00 -11.92
C GLN A 249 3.21 -32.34 -13.31
N SER A 250 3.80 -31.15 -13.39
CA SER A 250 3.94 -30.42 -14.65
C SER A 250 4.93 -31.08 -15.60
N LEU A 251 6.05 -31.61 -15.08
CA LEU A 251 6.99 -32.44 -15.86
C LEU A 251 6.30 -33.68 -16.44
N LYS A 252 5.49 -34.37 -15.63
CA LYS A 252 4.72 -35.55 -16.06
C LYS A 252 3.70 -35.21 -17.15
N ASN A 253 2.96 -34.10 -16.98
CA ASN A 253 1.96 -33.64 -17.96
C ASN A 253 2.60 -33.29 -19.31
N MET A 254 3.85 -32.82 -19.30
CA MET A 254 4.59 -32.43 -20.50
C MET A 254 5.45 -33.56 -21.09
N GLY A 255 5.44 -34.75 -20.46
CA GLY A 255 6.24 -35.90 -20.90
C GLY A 255 7.75 -35.73 -20.71
N LEU A 256 8.17 -34.82 -19.83
CA LEU A 256 9.58 -34.56 -19.52
C LEU A 256 10.10 -35.51 -18.44
N ALA A 257 11.42 -35.67 -18.38
CA ALA A 257 12.07 -36.48 -17.36
C ALA A 257 11.79 -35.90 -15.96
N ALA A 258 11.48 -36.78 -15.00
CA ALA A 258 11.33 -36.40 -13.61
C ALA A 258 12.66 -35.87 -13.04
N LEU A 259 12.59 -35.00 -12.04
CA LEU A 259 13.75 -34.56 -11.28
C LEU A 259 14.43 -35.76 -10.61
N SER A 260 15.76 -35.73 -10.53
CA SER A 260 16.50 -36.71 -9.74
C SER A 260 16.20 -36.53 -8.25
N SER A 261 16.35 -37.61 -7.47
CA SER A 261 16.16 -37.56 -6.01
C SER A 261 17.03 -36.47 -5.36
N ASP A 262 18.26 -36.30 -5.82
CA ASP A 262 19.20 -35.30 -5.30
C ASP A 262 18.75 -33.87 -5.60
N ASN A 263 18.25 -33.62 -6.83
CA ASN A 263 17.74 -32.30 -7.21
C ASN A 263 16.45 -31.95 -6.46
N THR A 264 15.58 -32.94 -6.20
CA THR A 264 14.38 -32.76 -5.39
C THR A 264 14.72 -32.43 -3.94
N ALA A 265 15.69 -33.12 -3.34
CA ALA A 265 16.17 -32.81 -1.99
C ALA A 265 16.81 -31.42 -1.92
N SER A 266 17.60 -31.05 -2.94
CA SER A 266 18.21 -29.73 -3.05
C SER A 266 17.18 -28.60 -3.20
N LEU A 267 16.18 -28.78 -4.06
CA LEU A 267 15.06 -27.84 -4.22
C LEU A 267 14.34 -27.60 -2.90
N ILE A 268 13.97 -28.68 -2.21
CA ILE A 268 13.27 -28.60 -0.92
C ILE A 268 14.14 -27.87 0.10
N GLY A 269 15.42 -28.23 0.22
CA GLY A 269 16.36 -27.58 1.13
C GLY A 269 16.56 -26.09 0.85
N GLN A 270 16.67 -25.70 -0.43
CA GLN A 270 16.81 -24.30 -0.82
C GLN A 270 15.55 -23.49 -0.53
N LEU A 271 14.36 -24.05 -0.81
CA LEU A 271 13.09 -23.40 -0.50
C LEU A 271 12.91 -23.25 1.02
N GLN A 272 13.21 -24.27 1.81
CA GLN A 272 13.13 -24.18 3.27
C GLN A 272 14.12 -23.14 3.83
N ASN A 273 15.31 -23.03 3.24
CA ASN A 273 16.29 -22.04 3.63
C ASN A 273 15.83 -20.59 3.34
N ILE A 274 14.83 -20.39 2.48
CA ILE A 274 14.22 -19.07 2.29
C ILE A 274 13.63 -18.58 3.61
N ALA A 275 13.11 -19.43 4.50
CA ALA A 275 12.51 -19.00 5.78
C ALA A 275 13.44 -18.09 6.62
N LYS A 276 14.76 -18.30 6.53
CA LYS A 276 15.76 -17.53 7.28
C LYS A 276 15.82 -16.07 6.80
N LYS A 277 15.91 -15.12 7.73
CA LYS A 277 16.03 -13.68 7.43
C LYS A 277 17.30 -13.35 6.62
N GLU A 278 18.39 -14.08 6.86
CA GLU A 278 19.71 -13.87 6.24
C GLU A 278 19.90 -14.58 4.90
N ASN A 279 18.81 -15.04 4.27
CA ASN A 279 18.92 -15.80 3.03
C ASN A 279 19.49 -14.94 1.90
N CYS A 280 20.56 -15.42 1.25
CA CYS A 280 21.24 -14.70 0.18
C CYS A 280 20.33 -14.40 -1.02
N VAL A 281 19.36 -15.28 -1.32
CA VAL A 281 18.39 -15.09 -2.42
C VAL A 281 17.46 -13.92 -2.12
N ARG A 282 16.98 -13.80 -0.88
CA ARG A 282 16.19 -12.64 -0.43
C ARG A 282 17.00 -11.36 -0.52
N SER A 283 18.25 -11.40 -0.05
CA SER A 283 19.16 -10.26 -0.10
C SER A 283 19.39 -9.79 -1.54
N VAL A 284 19.62 -10.70 -2.49
CA VAL A 284 19.79 -10.35 -3.91
C VAL A 284 18.54 -9.70 -4.48
N ILE A 285 17.34 -10.22 -4.20
CA ILE A 285 16.08 -9.68 -4.71
C ILE A 285 15.79 -8.28 -4.14
N VAL A 286 16.11 -8.07 -2.86
CA VAL A 286 15.94 -6.77 -2.18
C VAL A 286 17.01 -5.76 -2.59
N SER A 287 18.22 -6.22 -2.93
CA SER A 287 19.33 -5.37 -3.38
C SER A 287 19.27 -5.03 -4.87
N PHE A 288 18.54 -5.82 -5.66
CA PHE A 288 18.40 -5.63 -7.11
C PHE A 288 17.83 -4.25 -7.52
N PRO A 289 16.83 -3.68 -6.83
CA PRO A 289 16.31 -2.35 -7.12
C PRO A 289 17.31 -1.22 -6.83
N ALA A 290 18.25 -1.42 -5.92
CA ALA A 290 19.15 -0.37 -5.45
C ALA A 290 20.33 -0.09 -6.38
N HIS A 291 20.71 -1.03 -7.28
CA HIS A 291 22.02 -0.93 -7.94
C HIS A 291 22.10 -1.06 -9.46
N ARG A 292 21.07 -1.45 -10.24
CA ARG A 292 21.24 -1.52 -11.71
C ARG A 292 20.00 -1.19 -12.53
N SER A 293 20.20 -0.30 -13.51
CA SER A 293 19.40 -0.24 -14.72
C SER A 293 19.38 -1.60 -15.41
N ALA A 294 18.22 -2.23 -15.38
CA ALA A 294 17.67 -3.17 -16.36
C ALA A 294 18.63 -4.21 -16.97
N ASP A 295 18.60 -5.43 -16.42
CA ASP A 295 18.68 -6.61 -17.25
C ASP A 295 17.27 -6.88 -17.83
N PRO A 296 17.03 -6.79 -19.15
CA PRO A 296 15.70 -6.86 -19.74
C PRO A 296 14.99 -8.20 -19.48
N PHE A 297 15.78 -9.26 -19.34
CA PHE A 297 15.28 -10.63 -19.20
C PHE A 297 14.69 -10.87 -17.81
N VAL A 298 15.33 -10.36 -16.76
CA VAL A 298 14.85 -10.46 -15.37
C VAL A 298 13.67 -9.52 -15.13
N SER A 299 13.70 -8.33 -15.74
CA SER A 299 12.57 -7.38 -15.70
C SER A 299 11.33 -7.93 -16.42
N GLN A 300 11.49 -8.61 -17.57
CA GLN A 300 10.39 -9.31 -18.23
C GLN A 300 9.90 -10.52 -17.42
N MET A 301 10.81 -11.28 -16.80
CA MET A 301 10.46 -12.48 -16.02
C MET A 301 9.71 -12.14 -14.72
N LEU A 302 10.07 -11.04 -14.03
CA LEU A 302 9.44 -10.63 -12.78
C LEU A 302 8.25 -9.66 -12.96
N PHE A 303 8.31 -8.75 -13.94
CA PHE A 303 7.33 -7.65 -14.09
C PHE A 303 6.54 -7.68 -15.41
N GLY A 304 6.87 -8.53 -16.38
CA GLY A 304 6.32 -8.51 -17.74
C GLY A 304 4.80 -8.71 -17.83
N SER A 305 4.20 -9.47 -16.93
CA SER A 305 2.72 -9.62 -16.83
C SER A 305 2.07 -8.63 -15.87
N TRP A 306 2.82 -8.02 -14.95
CA TRP A 306 2.26 -7.22 -13.86
C TRP A 306 1.95 -5.77 -14.24
N CYS A 307 2.70 -5.20 -15.20
CA CYS A 307 2.41 -3.87 -15.74
C CYS A 307 1.05 -3.78 -16.46
N ALA A 308 0.47 -4.91 -16.88
CA ALA A 308 -0.87 -4.93 -17.49
C ALA A 308 -2.01 -4.87 -16.45
N GLU A 309 -1.78 -5.32 -15.21
CA GLU A 309 -2.81 -5.35 -14.16
C GLU A 309 -2.77 -4.14 -13.21
N VAL A 310 -1.62 -3.49 -13.05
CA VAL A 310 -1.49 -2.28 -12.21
C VAL A 310 -1.89 -1.00 -12.96
N SER A 311 -2.11 -1.07 -14.27
CA SER A 311 -2.61 0.05 -15.09
C SER A 311 -4.14 0.04 -15.24
N VAL A 312 -4.88 -0.28 -14.17
CA VAL A 312 -6.29 0.10 -14.04
C VAL A 312 -6.39 1.04 -12.85
N ARG A 313 -6.09 2.32 -13.10
CA ARG A 313 -6.70 3.39 -12.29
C ARG A 313 -8.22 3.17 -12.34
N PRO A 314 -8.94 3.11 -11.21
CA PRO A 314 -10.37 3.31 -11.28
C PRO A 314 -10.59 4.70 -11.90
N PRO A 315 -11.41 4.82 -12.97
CA PRO A 315 -11.80 6.14 -13.44
C PRO A 315 -12.63 6.75 -12.31
N TRP A 316 -12.10 7.80 -11.70
CA TRP A 316 -12.89 8.74 -10.91
C TRP A 316 -14.00 9.24 -11.83
N ARG A 317 -15.21 8.69 -11.69
CA ARG A 317 -16.40 9.25 -12.30
C ARG A 317 -16.81 10.46 -11.46
N PRO A 318 -16.83 11.68 -12.00
CA PRO A 318 -17.67 12.71 -11.45
C PRO A 318 -19.12 12.28 -11.71
N TYR A 319 -19.91 12.05 -10.67
CA TYR A 319 -21.35 11.98 -10.84
C TYR A 319 -21.80 13.33 -11.42
N SER A 320 -22.37 13.26 -12.61
CA SER A 320 -23.01 14.39 -13.28
C SER A 320 -24.49 14.34 -12.91
N HIS A 321 -24.98 15.47 -12.39
CA HIS A 321 -26.35 15.80 -11.96
C HIS A 321 -26.77 15.31 -10.57
#